data_AF-A0A353TGV1-F1
#
_entry.id   AF-A0A353TGV1-F1
#
_cell.length_a   1.000
_cell.length_b   1.000
_cell.length_c   1.000
_cell.angle_alpha   90.00
_cell.angle_beta   90.00
_cell.angle_gamma   90.00
#
_symmetry.space_group_name_H-M   'P 1'
#
loop_
_entity.id
_entity.type
_entity.pdbx_description
1 polymer ?
#
loop_
_entity_poly.entity_id
_entity_poly.type
_entity_poly.pdbx_seq_one_letter_code
_entity_poly.pdbx_strand_id
1 'polypeptide(L)'
;MRDLMIGNSKLDEMGFGEEALGHNAIAGGFQGQRQWTDFLPDGDFSEAILNSSFDWNGKREAFTFATEDDHLNGISMLFNHLLTNTSQMFADVRTYWSPEAIERVSGWKPDGLLKDGAIHLINSGSCTLDGTGQQSDKDGNPVMKPFWEITDEEVSKMLEATTWHPASLEYMRGGGFSSQFLTKPGMPVTMCRLNLIKGLGPVLQIAEGWTATFPAHVFDIINKRTDKTWPSTFFVPRITGKGRFTDVYSVMNYWGANHGAISYGHIGADLITLASAISIPVNMHNVDDEKIFRPDAWSAFGSDNEGADYRACAVYGPLYR
;
A
#
# COMPACT_ATOMS: atom_id res chain seq x y z
N MET A 1 14.70 6.22 13.44
CA MET A 1 14.34 5.49 12.21
C MET A 1 14.92 6.19 10.98
N ARG A 2 14.50 7.42 10.61
CA ARG A 2 15.09 8.18 9.49
C ARG A 2 16.62 8.20 9.49
N ASP A 3 17.22 8.65 10.59
CA ASP A 3 18.68 8.78 10.68
C ASP A 3 19.40 7.42 10.60
N LEU A 4 18.75 6.32 11.02
CA LEU A 4 19.29 4.97 10.82
C LEU A 4 19.32 4.61 9.34
N MET A 5 18.32 5.02 8.55
CA MET A 5 18.26 4.70 7.12
C MET A 5 19.32 5.47 6.33
N ILE A 6 19.39 6.80 6.50
CA ILE A 6 20.15 7.68 5.62
C ILE A 6 21.33 8.42 6.28
N GLY A 7 21.58 8.19 7.56
CA GLY A 7 22.58 8.91 8.33
C GLY A 7 22.11 10.32 8.73
N ASN A 8 22.94 11.00 9.53
CA ASN A 8 22.70 12.37 9.97
C ASN A 8 24.01 13.02 10.45
N SER A 9 24.52 14.02 9.72
CA SER A 9 25.76 14.72 10.06
C SER A 9 25.72 15.44 11.42
N LYS A 10 24.53 15.75 11.95
CA LYS A 10 24.40 16.31 13.31
C LYS A 10 24.83 15.33 14.39
N LEU A 11 24.73 14.02 14.16
CA LEU A 11 25.22 13.02 15.11
C LEU A 11 26.75 13.04 15.18
N ASP A 12 27.44 13.27 14.05
CA ASP A 12 28.90 13.41 14.01
C ASP A 12 29.35 14.67 14.77
N GLU A 13 28.68 15.80 14.56
CA GLU A 13 28.90 17.03 15.33
C GLU A 13 28.72 16.82 16.85
N MET A 14 27.89 15.85 17.25
CA MET A 14 27.63 15.47 18.65
C MET A 14 28.60 14.40 19.20
N GLY A 15 29.53 13.90 18.39
CA GLY A 15 30.51 12.87 18.76
C GLY A 15 30.07 11.43 18.52
N PHE A 16 28.94 11.21 17.82
CA PHE A 16 28.40 9.90 17.43
C PHE A 16 28.72 9.59 15.96
N GLY A 17 30.02 9.54 15.64
CA GLY A 17 30.50 9.44 14.26
C GLY A 17 30.14 8.13 13.56
N GLU A 18 30.00 7.02 14.31
CA GLU A 18 29.53 5.73 13.75
C GLU A 18 28.05 5.82 13.37
N GLU A 19 27.20 6.29 14.29
CA GLU A 19 25.76 6.41 14.08
C GLU A 19 25.39 7.44 13.01
N ALA A 20 26.23 8.46 12.82
CA ALA A 20 26.05 9.48 11.78
C ALA A 20 26.04 8.92 10.35
N LEU A 21 26.63 7.74 10.12
CA LEU A 21 26.72 7.12 8.79
C LEU A 21 25.39 6.57 8.29
N GLY A 22 24.53 6.10 9.20
CA GLY A 22 23.33 5.34 8.85
C GLY A 22 23.66 4.00 8.15
N HIS A 23 22.68 3.45 7.43
CA HIS A 23 22.76 2.10 6.83
C HIS A 23 22.58 2.10 5.31
N ASN A 24 22.59 3.27 4.66
CA ASN A 24 22.37 3.41 3.22
C ASN A 24 21.10 2.67 2.74
N ALA A 25 20.03 2.75 3.53
CA ALA A 25 18.82 1.99 3.32
C ALA A 25 17.82 2.79 2.46
N ILE A 26 17.42 2.23 1.33
CA ILE A 26 16.39 2.79 0.44
C ILE A 26 14.96 2.42 0.88
N ALA A 27 14.82 1.38 1.70
CA ALA A 27 13.60 0.99 2.37
C ALA A 27 13.95 0.46 3.77
N GLY A 28 13.01 0.59 4.71
CA GLY A 28 13.16 0.09 6.07
C GLY A 28 11.92 -0.63 6.56
N GLY A 29 12.02 -1.23 7.73
CA GLY A 29 10.90 -1.85 8.43
C GLY A 29 11.07 -1.66 9.92
N PHE A 30 9.95 -1.64 10.65
CA PHE A 30 9.96 -1.62 12.10
C PHE A 30 9.08 -2.73 12.63
N GLN A 31 9.70 -3.64 13.37
CA GLN A 31 9.02 -4.82 13.89
C GLN A 31 7.86 -4.44 14.81
N GLY A 32 8.10 -3.51 15.75
CA GLY A 32 7.10 -3.07 16.72
C GLY A 32 6.57 -4.21 17.59
N GLN A 33 5.49 -4.85 17.14
CA GLN A 33 4.90 -5.97 17.84
C GLN A 33 5.85 -7.18 17.90
N ARG A 34 6.00 -7.84 19.05
CA ARG A 34 5.35 -7.61 20.35
C ARG A 34 6.27 -6.93 21.36
N GLN A 35 7.57 -7.19 21.27
CA GLN A 35 8.53 -6.91 22.33
C GLN A 35 8.73 -5.42 22.54
N TRP A 36 8.64 -4.61 21.48
CA TRP A 36 8.69 -3.16 21.62
C TRP A 36 7.37 -2.62 22.15
N THR A 37 6.25 -2.90 21.48
CA THR A 37 4.94 -2.31 21.83
C THR A 37 4.35 -2.78 23.15
N ASP A 38 4.81 -3.92 23.68
CA ASP A 38 4.46 -4.38 25.02
C ASP A 38 5.07 -3.49 26.14
N PHE A 39 6.01 -2.58 25.81
CA PHE A 39 6.69 -1.71 26.78
C PHE A 39 6.80 -0.24 26.35
N LEU A 40 7.16 0.03 25.09
CA LEU A 40 7.40 1.36 24.52
C LEU A 40 6.26 1.79 23.57
N PRO A 41 6.09 3.09 23.32
CA PRO A 41 5.11 3.57 22.35
C PRO A 41 5.29 2.92 20.98
N ASP A 42 4.19 2.63 20.30
CA ASP A 42 4.20 2.01 18.98
C ASP A 42 4.88 2.85 17.88
N GLY A 43 4.96 2.24 16.70
CA GLY A 43 5.55 2.84 15.50
C GLY A 43 4.62 3.78 14.76
N ASP A 44 3.34 3.91 15.15
CA ASP A 44 2.28 4.40 14.27
C ASP A 44 2.58 5.78 13.69
N PHE A 45 2.94 6.72 14.56
CA PHE A 45 3.31 8.08 14.18
C PHE A 45 4.55 8.10 13.29
N SER A 46 5.58 7.33 13.64
CA SER A 46 6.84 7.32 12.90
C SER A 46 6.66 6.73 11.51
N GLU A 47 5.94 5.62 11.40
CA GLU A 47 5.63 4.96 10.13
C GLU A 47 4.77 5.86 9.23
N ALA A 48 3.73 6.49 9.78
CA ALA A 48 2.86 7.40 9.04
C ALA A 48 3.63 8.59 8.49
N ILE A 49 4.45 9.25 9.32
CA ILE A 49 5.22 10.44 8.90
C ILE A 49 6.37 10.06 7.95
N LEU A 50 7.09 8.96 8.16
CA LEU A 50 8.16 8.52 7.26
C LEU A 50 7.63 8.26 5.85
N ASN A 51 6.51 7.55 5.74
CA ASN A 51 5.85 7.27 4.46
C ASN A 51 5.11 8.48 3.88
N SER A 52 4.97 9.59 4.61
CA SER A 52 4.39 10.83 4.09
C SER A 52 5.41 11.66 3.31
N SER A 53 4.92 12.40 2.33
CA SER A 53 5.70 13.30 1.47
C SER A 53 6.09 14.64 2.13
N PHE A 54 5.95 14.75 3.45
CA PHE A 54 6.29 15.94 4.21
C PHE A 54 6.49 15.59 5.69
N ASP A 55 7.22 16.44 6.39
CA ASP A 55 7.25 16.48 7.85
C ASP A 55 7.52 17.91 8.34
N TRP A 56 7.93 18.07 9.60
CA TRP A 56 8.28 19.37 10.17
C TRP A 56 9.43 20.10 9.46
N ASN A 57 10.19 19.43 8.59
CA ASN A 57 11.24 20.04 7.76
C ASN A 57 10.73 20.46 6.37
N GLY A 58 9.42 20.31 6.11
CA GLY A 58 8.79 20.62 4.84
C GLY A 58 8.51 19.40 3.97
N LYS A 59 8.19 19.67 2.70
CA LYS A 59 7.92 18.64 1.69
C LYS A 59 9.20 17.91 1.32
N ARG A 60 9.14 16.59 1.19
CA ARG A 60 10.27 15.73 0.88
C ARG A 60 9.82 14.45 0.20
N GLU A 61 10.77 13.73 -0.39
CA GLU A 61 10.55 12.35 -0.79
C GLU A 61 10.06 11.51 0.40
N ALA A 62 9.04 10.71 0.15
CA ALA A 62 8.53 9.76 1.13
C ALA A 62 9.53 8.62 1.29
N PHE A 63 9.83 8.23 2.53
CA PHE A 63 10.56 6.99 2.76
C PHE A 63 9.65 5.80 2.48
N THR A 64 10.21 4.69 2.02
CA THR A 64 9.50 3.41 2.04
C THR A 64 9.76 2.71 3.38
N PHE A 65 8.75 2.62 4.23
CA PHE A 65 8.92 2.09 5.59
C PHE A 65 7.78 1.15 6.00
N ALA A 66 8.10 -0.13 6.19
CA ALA A 66 7.12 -1.19 6.42
C ALA A 66 6.76 -1.36 7.90
N THR A 67 5.46 -1.31 8.20
CA THR A 67 4.88 -1.77 9.45
C THR A 67 5.17 -3.25 9.68
N GLU A 68 5.38 -3.64 10.93
CA GLU A 68 5.62 -5.02 11.39
C GLU A 68 6.88 -5.69 10.80
N ASP A 69 7.82 -4.89 10.28
CA ASP A 69 8.98 -5.36 9.53
C ASP A 69 8.62 -6.35 8.40
N ASP A 70 7.43 -6.17 7.80
CA ASP A 70 7.03 -6.93 6.63
C ASP A 70 7.82 -6.46 5.41
N HIS A 71 9.03 -6.97 5.28
CA HIS A 71 9.94 -6.64 4.20
C HIS A 71 9.35 -6.94 2.82
N LEU A 72 8.43 -7.90 2.67
CA LEU A 72 7.80 -8.17 1.37
C LEU A 72 6.79 -7.09 1.00
N ASN A 73 6.06 -6.55 1.97
CA ASN A 73 5.27 -5.34 1.74
C ASN A 73 6.17 -4.13 1.51
N GLY A 74 7.28 -4.02 2.25
CA GLY A 74 8.28 -2.97 2.05
C GLY A 74 8.86 -2.96 0.64
N ILE A 75 9.20 -4.12 0.07
CA ILE A 75 9.65 -4.22 -1.34
C ILE A 75 8.50 -3.94 -2.32
N SER A 76 7.26 -4.35 -2.00
CA SER A 76 6.09 -4.02 -2.82
C SER A 76 5.84 -2.51 -2.89
N MET A 77 5.94 -1.82 -1.74
CA MET A 77 5.91 -0.37 -1.66
C MET A 77 7.09 0.24 -2.43
N LEU A 78 8.30 -0.30 -2.28
CA LEU A 78 9.48 0.22 -2.97
C LEU A 78 9.33 0.13 -4.49
N PHE A 79 8.80 -0.97 -5.03
CA PHE A 79 8.53 -1.10 -6.46
C PHE A 79 7.57 -0.01 -6.94
N ASN A 80 6.47 0.18 -6.23
CA ASN A 80 5.52 1.23 -6.56
C ASN A 80 6.17 2.62 -6.49
N HIS A 81 6.89 2.90 -5.39
CA HIS A 81 7.54 4.20 -5.16
C HIS A 81 8.54 4.56 -6.26
N LEU A 82 9.39 3.61 -6.66
CA LEU A 82 10.38 3.83 -7.71
C LEU A 82 9.76 4.02 -9.11
N LEU A 83 8.55 3.50 -9.34
CA LEU A 83 7.83 3.67 -10.60
C LEU A 83 7.06 5.00 -10.65
N THR A 84 6.57 5.50 -9.51
CA THR A 84 5.65 6.65 -9.48
C THR A 84 6.24 7.92 -8.87
N ASN A 85 7.30 7.81 -8.07
CA ASN A 85 7.83 8.86 -7.18
C ASN A 85 6.79 9.38 -6.17
N THR A 86 5.70 8.64 -5.92
CA THR A 86 4.68 9.00 -4.93
C THR A 86 4.90 8.23 -3.64
N SER A 87 4.36 8.73 -2.54
CA SER A 87 4.22 7.94 -1.30
C SER A 87 3.35 6.70 -1.53
N GLN A 88 3.48 5.73 -0.62
CA GLN A 88 2.85 4.42 -0.74
C GLN A 88 2.07 4.10 0.52
N MET A 89 0.86 3.56 0.33
CA MET A 89 0.02 3.14 1.44
C MET A 89 0.35 1.70 1.80
N PHE A 90 0.64 1.46 3.07
CA PHE A 90 0.65 0.13 3.67
C PHE A 90 -0.77 -0.14 4.20
N ALA A 91 -1.32 -1.34 3.98
CA ALA A 91 -2.61 -1.72 4.56
C ALA A 91 -2.75 -3.21 4.83
N ASP A 92 -3.50 -3.56 5.88
CA ASP A 92 -4.13 -4.87 5.98
C ASP A 92 -5.29 -4.99 4.99
N VAL A 93 -5.37 -6.11 4.31
CA VAL A 93 -6.52 -6.60 3.54
C VAL A 93 -7.52 -7.20 4.51
N ARG A 94 -8.20 -6.32 5.25
CA ARG A 94 -8.88 -6.68 6.49
C ARG A 94 -10.20 -7.41 6.29
N THR A 95 -11.09 -6.87 5.45
CA THR A 95 -12.46 -7.40 5.31
C THR A 95 -12.98 -7.24 3.90
N TYR A 96 -13.60 -8.29 3.37
CA TYR A 96 -14.47 -8.20 2.20
C TYR A 96 -15.90 -7.87 2.64
N TRP A 97 -16.42 -6.76 2.13
CA TRP A 97 -17.80 -6.33 2.30
C TRP A 97 -18.59 -6.65 1.04
N SER A 98 -19.32 -7.77 1.05
CA SER A 98 -20.26 -8.11 -0.02
C SER A 98 -21.43 -7.12 -0.04
N PRO A 99 -22.09 -6.92 -1.21
CA PRO A 99 -23.26 -6.06 -1.30
C PRO A 99 -24.36 -6.43 -0.29
N GLU A 100 -24.61 -7.74 -0.13
CA GLU A 100 -25.61 -8.29 0.79
C GLU A 100 -25.21 -8.04 2.24
N ALA A 101 -23.90 -8.14 2.56
CA ALA A 101 -23.41 -7.86 3.91
C ALA A 101 -23.57 -6.38 4.26
N ILE A 102 -23.29 -5.47 3.32
CA ILE A 102 -23.48 -4.02 3.50
C ILE A 102 -24.97 -3.72 3.72
N GLU A 103 -25.85 -4.20 2.84
CA GLU A 103 -27.29 -3.97 2.94
C GLU A 103 -27.86 -4.54 4.25
N ARG A 104 -27.44 -5.75 4.64
CA ARG A 104 -27.90 -6.39 5.89
C ARG A 104 -27.55 -5.59 7.14
N VAL A 105 -26.37 -4.97 7.21
CA VAL A 105 -25.91 -4.29 8.44
C VAL A 105 -26.28 -2.82 8.49
N SER A 106 -26.54 -2.20 7.34
CA SER A 106 -26.79 -0.75 7.23
C SER A 106 -28.19 -0.40 6.76
N GLY A 107 -28.90 -1.34 6.12
CA GLY A 107 -30.15 -1.09 5.41
C GLY A 107 -29.97 -0.34 4.08
N TRP A 108 -28.73 0.01 3.70
CA TRP A 108 -28.43 0.71 2.45
C TRP A 108 -27.98 -0.28 1.38
N LYS A 109 -28.65 -0.26 0.22
CA LYS A 109 -28.29 -1.09 -0.93
C LYS A 109 -27.14 -0.44 -1.72
N PRO A 110 -26.00 -1.12 -1.89
CA PRO A 110 -24.89 -0.56 -2.65
C PRO A 110 -25.18 -0.33 -4.13
N ASP A 111 -24.65 0.77 -4.66
CA ASP A 111 -24.72 1.16 -6.06
C ASP A 111 -23.37 1.70 -6.57
N GLY A 112 -23.33 2.17 -7.83
CA GLY A 112 -22.13 2.74 -8.42
C GLY A 112 -20.92 1.80 -8.37
N LEU A 113 -19.77 2.30 -7.90
CA LEU A 113 -18.55 1.51 -7.70
C LEU A 113 -18.73 0.39 -6.65
N LEU A 114 -19.63 0.57 -5.68
CA LEU A 114 -19.80 -0.36 -4.57
C LEU A 114 -20.80 -1.48 -4.85
N LYS A 115 -21.44 -1.50 -6.04
CA LYS A 115 -22.51 -2.44 -6.38
C LYS A 115 -22.12 -3.92 -6.25
N ASP A 116 -20.84 -4.23 -6.44
CA ASP A 116 -20.28 -5.60 -6.41
C ASP A 116 -19.48 -5.87 -5.11
N GLY A 117 -19.51 -4.92 -4.17
CA GLY A 117 -18.81 -4.96 -2.90
C GLY A 117 -17.46 -4.23 -2.91
N ALA A 118 -16.79 -4.24 -1.77
CA ALA A 118 -15.49 -3.60 -1.60
C ALA A 118 -14.62 -4.38 -0.61
N ILE A 119 -13.32 -4.14 -0.68
CA ILE A 119 -12.34 -4.62 0.30
C ILE A 119 -11.99 -3.44 1.21
N HIS A 120 -12.10 -3.63 2.52
CA HIS A 120 -11.65 -2.67 3.53
C HIS A 120 -10.15 -2.87 3.74
N LEU A 121 -9.38 -1.90 3.28
CA LEU A 121 -7.95 -1.78 3.51
C LEU A 121 -7.72 -0.84 4.70
N ILE A 122 -7.09 -1.34 5.75
CA ILE A 122 -6.94 -0.61 7.02
C ILE A 122 -5.74 -1.13 7.79
N ASN A 123 -4.60 -0.44 7.69
CA ASN A 123 -3.42 -0.83 8.46
C ASN A 123 -3.69 -0.72 9.97
N SER A 124 -2.88 -1.43 10.76
CA SER A 124 -2.95 -1.50 12.22
C SER A 124 -2.48 -0.23 12.95
N GLY A 125 -2.74 0.95 12.40
CA GLY A 125 -2.46 2.22 13.08
C GLY A 125 -1.88 3.32 12.19
N SER A 126 -0.96 2.99 11.28
CA SER A 126 -0.23 3.95 10.45
C SER A 126 -0.62 3.90 8.97
N CYS A 127 -0.64 5.05 8.30
CA CYS A 127 -0.62 5.12 6.85
C CYS A 127 -0.04 6.47 6.42
N THR A 128 0.52 6.54 5.20
CA THR A 128 0.94 7.82 4.63
C THR A 128 -0.22 8.82 4.61
N LEU A 129 0.02 10.06 5.03
CA LEU A 129 -1.01 11.10 5.09
C LEU A 129 -1.45 11.54 3.68
N ASP A 130 -0.61 11.29 2.67
CA ASP A 130 -0.98 11.38 1.25
C ASP A 130 -2.16 10.47 0.89
N GLY A 131 -2.28 9.31 1.57
CA GLY A 131 -3.36 8.34 1.42
C GLY A 131 -4.73 8.89 1.83
N THR A 132 -4.81 10.09 2.40
CA THR A 132 -6.08 10.81 2.58
C THR A 132 -6.75 11.15 1.23
N GLY A 133 -5.97 11.31 0.15
CA GLY A 133 -6.45 11.77 -1.16
C GLY A 133 -6.85 13.25 -1.16
N GLN A 134 -6.26 14.07 -0.28
CA GLN A 134 -6.55 15.50 -0.20
C GLN A 134 -5.80 16.35 -1.23
N GLN A 135 -4.79 15.79 -1.88
CA GLN A 135 -4.16 16.38 -3.05
C GLN A 135 -5.11 16.31 -4.25
N SER A 136 -4.95 17.21 -5.22
CA SER A 136 -5.83 17.25 -6.39
C SER A 136 -5.08 17.45 -7.69
N ASP A 137 -5.56 16.79 -8.74
CA ASP A 137 -5.15 17.11 -10.11
C ASP A 137 -5.78 18.43 -10.58
N LYS A 138 -5.47 18.83 -11.82
CA LYS A 138 -6.00 20.04 -12.46
C LYS A 138 -7.52 20.07 -12.60
N ASP A 139 -8.17 18.90 -12.58
CA ASP A 139 -9.61 18.72 -12.76
C ASP A 139 -10.33 18.58 -11.40
N GLY A 140 -9.58 18.64 -10.29
CA GLY A 140 -10.09 18.54 -8.92
C GLY A 140 -10.29 17.11 -8.42
N ASN A 141 -9.81 16.09 -9.14
CA ASN A 141 -9.91 14.70 -8.71
C ASN A 141 -8.87 14.39 -7.62
N PRO A 142 -9.19 13.50 -6.65
CA PRO A 142 -8.25 13.09 -5.62
C PRO A 142 -7.10 12.27 -6.21
N VAL A 143 -5.87 12.63 -5.83
CA VAL A 143 -4.63 12.00 -6.30
C VAL A 143 -3.61 11.87 -5.17
N MET A 144 -2.49 11.18 -5.44
CA MET A 144 -1.24 11.31 -4.68
C MET A 144 -0.14 11.71 -5.66
N LYS A 145 0.63 12.74 -5.34
CA LYS A 145 1.61 13.35 -6.26
C LYS A 145 3.05 13.11 -5.81
N PRO A 146 4.01 13.24 -6.74
CA PRO A 146 5.40 13.41 -6.37
C PRO A 146 5.59 14.66 -5.50
N PHE A 147 6.48 14.59 -4.52
CA PHE A 147 6.60 15.61 -3.47
C PHE A 147 6.92 17.02 -4.00
N TRP A 148 7.57 17.14 -5.16
CA TRP A 148 7.87 18.42 -5.79
C TRP A 148 6.66 19.11 -6.43
N GLU A 149 5.54 18.40 -6.59
CA GLU A 149 4.28 18.94 -7.12
C GLU A 149 3.25 19.24 -6.02
N ILE A 150 3.55 18.87 -4.77
CA ILE A 150 2.67 19.08 -3.62
C ILE A 150 2.76 20.54 -3.17
N THR A 151 1.61 21.15 -2.91
CA THR A 151 1.50 22.53 -2.37
C THR A 151 1.37 22.53 -0.85
N ASP A 152 1.71 23.65 -0.20
CA ASP A 152 1.52 23.79 1.26
C ASP A 152 0.04 23.71 1.66
N GLU A 153 -0.86 24.18 0.79
CA GLU A 153 -2.31 24.05 1.00
C GLU A 153 -2.76 22.59 1.05
N GLU A 154 -2.21 21.74 0.16
CA GLU A 154 -2.50 20.31 0.19
C GLU A 154 -1.91 19.63 1.42
N VAL A 155 -0.72 20.04 1.89
CA VAL A 155 -0.16 19.59 3.17
C VAL A 155 -1.11 19.92 4.32
N SER A 156 -1.63 21.15 4.38
CA SER A 156 -2.61 21.54 5.39
C SER A 156 -3.88 20.69 5.32
N LYS A 157 -4.43 20.45 4.11
CA LYS A 157 -5.63 19.62 3.95
C LYS A 157 -5.42 18.16 4.39
N MET A 158 -4.23 17.58 4.13
CA MET A 158 -3.89 16.23 4.58
C MET A 158 -3.80 16.14 6.11
N LEU A 159 -3.19 17.15 6.75
CA LEU A 159 -3.13 17.25 8.21
C LEU A 159 -4.51 17.45 8.83
N GLU A 160 -5.35 18.33 8.26
CA GLU A 160 -6.72 18.56 8.73
C GLU A 160 -7.63 17.33 8.58
N ALA A 161 -7.38 16.50 7.56
CA ALA A 161 -8.12 15.26 7.33
C ALA A 161 -7.68 14.10 8.23
N THR A 162 -6.58 14.26 8.98
CA THR A 162 -5.99 13.21 9.82
C THR A 162 -6.20 13.52 11.30
N THR A 163 -6.82 12.59 12.02
CA THR A 163 -6.93 12.66 13.48
C THR A 163 -5.99 11.66 14.12
N TRP A 164 -5.16 12.11 15.06
CA TRP A 164 -4.26 11.25 15.82
C TRP A 164 -4.99 10.68 17.04
N HIS A 165 -5.27 9.38 17.05
CA HIS A 165 -5.96 8.71 18.15
C HIS A 165 -4.98 7.98 19.07
N PRO A 166 -5.14 8.02 20.40
CA PRO A 166 -4.36 7.18 21.28
C PRO A 166 -4.54 5.69 20.92
N ALA A 167 -3.42 4.97 20.81
CA ALA A 167 -3.43 3.55 20.51
C ALA A 167 -4.17 2.74 21.57
N SER A 168 -4.79 1.63 21.16
CA SER A 168 -5.49 0.74 22.09
C SER A 168 -4.48 0.01 22.98
N LEU A 169 -4.50 0.29 24.29
CA LEU A 169 -3.56 -0.26 25.26
C LEU A 169 -3.67 -1.78 25.45
N GLU A 170 -4.75 -2.40 24.98
CA GLU A 170 -4.88 -3.87 24.98
C GLU A 170 -3.92 -4.53 23.99
N TYR A 171 -3.61 -3.84 22.88
CA TYR A 171 -2.66 -4.28 21.84
C TYR A 171 -1.30 -3.60 22.01
N MET A 172 -1.28 -2.28 22.17
CA MET A 172 -0.07 -1.44 22.27
C MET A 172 0.10 -0.92 23.70
N ARG A 173 0.63 -1.76 24.59
CA ARG A 173 0.69 -1.47 26.03
C ARG A 173 1.53 -0.24 26.38
N GLY A 174 2.55 0.06 25.56
CA GLY A 174 3.36 1.27 25.68
C GLY A 174 2.69 2.55 25.17
N GLY A 175 1.45 2.46 24.65
CA GLY A 175 0.74 3.57 24.03
C GLY A 175 1.21 3.85 22.60
N GLY A 176 0.88 5.03 22.09
CA GLY A 176 1.11 5.39 20.69
C GLY A 176 0.00 6.29 20.16
N PHE A 177 0.13 6.70 18.89
CA PHE A 177 -0.86 7.53 18.22
C PHE A 177 -1.07 7.09 16.77
N SER A 178 -2.24 6.51 16.50
CA SER A 178 -2.65 6.07 15.18
C SER A 178 -3.12 7.23 14.30
N SER A 179 -2.77 7.20 13.01
CA SER A 179 -3.13 8.22 12.02
C SER A 179 -4.48 7.88 11.39
N GLN A 180 -5.58 8.32 11.99
CA GLN A 180 -6.92 8.03 11.49
C GLN A 180 -7.33 9.00 10.39
N PHE A 181 -7.74 8.47 9.24
CA PHE A 181 -8.43 9.22 8.19
C PHE A 181 -9.31 8.28 7.36
N LEU A 182 -10.10 8.85 6.44
CA LEU A 182 -10.83 8.12 5.40
C LEU A 182 -10.38 8.61 4.03
N THR A 183 -9.82 7.72 3.21
CA THR A 183 -9.36 8.05 1.86
C THR A 183 -10.53 8.53 0.98
N LYS A 184 -10.34 9.61 0.22
CA LYS A 184 -11.35 10.09 -0.74
C LYS A 184 -11.69 9.04 -1.80
N PRO A 185 -12.95 8.94 -2.22
CA PRO A 185 -13.38 8.00 -3.26
C PRO A 185 -12.97 8.46 -4.67
N GLY A 186 -12.96 7.53 -5.63
CA GLY A 186 -12.75 7.80 -7.05
C GLY A 186 -11.29 7.86 -7.48
N MET A 187 -10.34 7.74 -6.55
CA MET A 187 -8.92 7.73 -6.87
C MET A 187 -8.55 6.38 -7.52
N PRO A 188 -7.99 6.36 -8.75
CA PRO A 188 -7.46 5.13 -9.33
C PRO A 188 -6.26 4.68 -8.50
N VAL A 189 -6.22 3.39 -8.17
CA VAL A 189 -5.15 2.82 -7.37
C VAL A 189 -4.79 1.42 -7.85
N THR A 190 -3.56 1.02 -7.57
CA THR A 190 -3.05 -0.34 -7.80
C THR A 190 -2.59 -0.92 -6.47
N MET A 191 -3.22 -2.01 -6.05
CA MET A 191 -2.75 -2.80 -4.92
C MET A 191 -1.79 -3.88 -5.45
N CYS A 192 -0.60 -4.01 -4.86
CA CYS A 192 0.35 -5.05 -5.20
C CYS A 192 0.89 -5.77 -3.95
N ARG A 193 1.36 -7.00 -4.15
CA ARG A 193 1.99 -7.81 -3.09
C ARG A 193 3.00 -8.79 -3.66
N LEU A 194 4.22 -8.71 -3.15
CA LEU A 194 5.24 -9.74 -3.32
C LEU A 194 5.06 -10.84 -2.27
N ASN A 195 5.16 -12.10 -2.69
CA ASN A 195 5.18 -13.26 -1.79
C ASN A 195 6.34 -14.18 -2.12
N LEU A 196 6.88 -14.88 -1.13
CA LEU A 196 7.91 -15.90 -1.32
C LEU A 196 7.29 -17.29 -1.18
N ILE A 197 7.33 -18.08 -2.27
CA ILE A 197 6.77 -19.42 -2.32
C ILE A 197 7.90 -20.45 -2.33
N LYS A 198 7.92 -21.35 -1.34
CA LYS A 198 8.94 -22.40 -1.26
C LYS A 198 8.92 -23.28 -2.51
N GLY A 199 10.07 -23.42 -3.16
CA GLY A 199 10.22 -24.21 -4.39
C GLY A 199 9.92 -23.45 -5.69
N LEU A 200 9.44 -22.20 -5.60
CA LEU A 200 9.19 -21.33 -6.75
C LEU A 200 10.01 -20.03 -6.68
N GLY A 201 10.09 -19.40 -5.50
CA GLY A 201 10.74 -18.11 -5.31
C GLY A 201 9.73 -16.96 -5.16
N PRO A 202 10.13 -15.71 -5.45
CA PRO A 202 9.24 -14.56 -5.39
C PRO A 202 8.15 -14.62 -6.47
N VAL A 203 6.93 -14.19 -6.12
CA VAL A 203 5.81 -13.99 -7.05
C VAL A 203 5.12 -12.67 -6.76
N LEU A 204 4.65 -11.98 -7.80
CA LEU A 204 3.98 -10.69 -7.67
C LEU A 204 2.46 -10.82 -7.96
N GLN A 205 1.65 -10.22 -7.08
CA GLN A 205 0.21 -10.01 -7.25
C GLN A 205 -0.08 -8.54 -7.53
N ILE A 206 -1.02 -8.26 -8.43
CA ILE A 206 -1.41 -6.91 -8.85
C ILE A 206 -2.93 -6.87 -8.95
N ALA A 207 -3.57 -5.85 -8.39
CA ALA A 207 -4.99 -5.58 -8.55
C ALA A 207 -5.21 -4.07 -8.76
N GLU A 208 -5.50 -3.67 -10.00
CA GLU A 208 -5.96 -2.31 -10.31
C GLU A 208 -7.42 -2.13 -9.90
N GLY A 209 -7.78 -0.93 -9.45
CA GLY A 209 -9.14 -0.59 -9.06
C GLY A 209 -9.27 0.86 -8.66
N TRP A 210 -10.26 1.15 -7.82
CA TRP A 210 -10.54 2.51 -7.38
C TRP A 210 -10.82 2.54 -5.88
N THR A 211 -10.48 3.66 -5.25
CA THR A 211 -10.99 3.95 -3.92
C THR A 211 -12.48 4.27 -3.98
N ALA A 212 -13.20 3.93 -2.93
CA ALA A 212 -14.62 4.18 -2.78
C ALA A 212 -14.90 4.67 -1.35
N THR A 213 -16.10 5.18 -1.14
CA THR A 213 -16.59 5.55 0.18
C THR A 213 -18.08 5.28 0.26
N PHE A 214 -18.54 5.06 1.48
CA PHE A 214 -19.96 4.86 1.76
C PHE A 214 -20.62 6.18 2.18
N PRO A 215 -21.96 6.27 2.13
CA PRO A 215 -22.66 7.32 2.86
C PRO A 215 -22.22 7.34 4.34
N ALA A 216 -22.12 8.52 4.94
CA ALA A 216 -21.51 8.71 6.26
C ALA A 216 -22.08 7.78 7.35
N HIS A 217 -23.40 7.54 7.35
CA HIS A 217 -24.05 6.64 8.31
C HIS A 217 -23.65 5.16 8.12
N VAL A 218 -23.43 4.71 6.88
CA VAL A 218 -22.97 3.35 6.57
C VAL A 218 -21.51 3.19 6.98
N PHE A 219 -20.67 4.17 6.64
CA PHE A 219 -19.26 4.18 7.04
C PHE A 219 -19.13 4.12 8.56
N ASP A 220 -19.90 4.91 9.31
CA ASP A 220 -19.85 4.92 10.77
C ASP A 220 -20.18 3.54 11.40
N ILE A 221 -21.16 2.82 10.84
CA ILE A 221 -21.49 1.44 11.26
C ILE A 221 -20.31 0.49 11.02
N ILE A 222 -19.67 0.56 9.85
CA ILE A 222 -18.55 -0.31 9.47
C ILE A 222 -17.31 0.01 10.30
N ASN A 223 -16.97 1.30 10.43
CA ASN A 223 -15.78 1.79 11.11
C ASN A 223 -15.79 1.41 12.60
N LYS A 224 -16.92 1.62 13.30
CA LYS A 224 -17.07 1.28 14.73
C LYS A 224 -16.93 -0.22 15.02
N ARG A 225 -17.15 -1.08 14.03
CA ARG A 225 -17.10 -2.53 14.17
C ARG A 225 -15.76 -3.16 13.80
N THR A 226 -14.88 -2.40 13.15
CA THR A 226 -13.60 -2.90 12.61
C THR A 226 -12.43 -2.38 13.44
N ASP A 227 -12.07 -1.12 13.23
CA ASP A 227 -11.25 -0.31 14.14
C ASP A 227 -11.49 1.17 13.80
N LYS A 228 -11.99 1.94 14.76
CA LYS A 228 -12.36 3.35 14.54
C LYS A 228 -11.19 4.32 14.63
N THR A 229 -10.03 3.85 15.06
CA THR A 229 -8.83 4.66 15.31
C THR A 229 -7.80 4.55 14.20
N TRP A 230 -8.02 3.66 13.22
CA TRP A 230 -7.08 3.35 12.15
C TRP A 230 -7.48 3.99 10.80
N PRO A 231 -6.52 4.22 9.88
CA PRO A 231 -6.77 4.81 8.57
C PRO A 231 -7.55 3.85 7.66
N SER A 232 -8.68 4.30 7.11
CA SER A 232 -9.55 3.46 6.28
C SER A 232 -9.52 3.83 4.81
N THR A 233 -9.42 2.81 3.97
CA THR A 233 -9.59 2.90 2.51
C THR A 233 -10.50 1.77 2.05
N PHE A 234 -11.56 2.08 1.31
CA PHE A 234 -12.37 1.04 0.65
C PHE A 234 -11.93 0.91 -0.79
N PHE A 235 -11.51 -0.28 -1.17
CA PHE A 235 -10.98 -0.59 -2.48
C PHE A 235 -11.95 -1.46 -3.27
N VAL A 236 -12.24 -1.04 -4.49
CA VAL A 236 -13.04 -1.80 -5.45
C VAL A 236 -12.12 -2.23 -6.60
N PRO A 237 -11.72 -3.51 -6.67
CA PRO A 237 -10.90 -4.00 -7.77
C PRO A 237 -11.68 -4.00 -9.09
N ARG A 238 -10.97 -3.74 -10.20
CA ARG A 238 -11.54 -3.95 -11.54
C ARG A 238 -11.78 -5.44 -11.76
N ILE A 239 -13.03 -5.81 -12.00
CA ILE A 239 -13.48 -7.18 -12.27
C ILE A 239 -13.42 -7.45 -13.77
N THR A 240 -12.82 -8.59 -14.15
CA THR A 240 -12.68 -9.00 -15.56
C THR A 240 -13.62 -10.15 -15.93
N GLY A 241 -14.25 -10.78 -14.93
CA GLY A 241 -15.11 -11.95 -15.11
C GLY A 241 -14.32 -13.25 -15.36
N LYS A 242 -13.00 -13.23 -15.23
CA LYS A 242 -12.11 -14.38 -15.52
C LYS A 242 -11.05 -14.55 -14.43
N GLY A 243 -10.52 -15.77 -14.32
CA GLY A 243 -9.40 -16.08 -13.44
C GLY A 243 -9.69 -15.74 -11.98
N ARG A 244 -8.79 -14.96 -11.36
CA ARG A 244 -8.90 -14.51 -9.95
C ARG A 244 -9.71 -13.21 -9.78
N PHE A 245 -10.27 -12.68 -10.87
CA PHE A 245 -11.04 -11.44 -10.93
C PHE A 245 -12.45 -11.70 -11.46
N THR A 246 -13.09 -12.79 -11.03
CA THR A 246 -14.50 -13.09 -11.33
C THR A 246 -15.45 -12.19 -10.55
N ASP A 247 -15.06 -11.84 -9.33
CA ASP A 247 -15.81 -11.02 -8.37
C ASP A 247 -14.85 -10.48 -7.30
N VAL A 248 -15.32 -9.51 -6.50
CA VAL A 248 -14.50 -8.85 -5.47
C VAL A 248 -14.08 -9.84 -4.37
N TYR A 249 -14.92 -10.82 -4.04
CA TYR A 249 -14.60 -11.87 -3.08
C TYR A 249 -13.38 -12.66 -3.53
N SER A 250 -13.35 -13.10 -4.80
CA SER A 250 -12.26 -13.87 -5.38
C SER A 250 -10.94 -13.11 -5.31
N VAL A 251 -10.96 -11.79 -5.54
CA VAL A 251 -9.75 -10.97 -5.40
C VAL A 251 -9.18 -11.04 -3.99
N MET A 252 -10.01 -10.91 -2.95
CA MET A 252 -9.55 -11.05 -1.56
C MET A 252 -9.14 -12.50 -1.25
N ASN A 253 -9.93 -13.48 -1.67
CA ASN A 253 -9.69 -14.90 -1.38
C ASN A 253 -8.37 -15.42 -1.96
N TYR A 254 -7.95 -14.91 -3.11
CA TYR A 254 -6.69 -15.27 -3.75
C TYR A 254 -5.52 -14.35 -3.37
N TRP A 255 -5.72 -13.34 -2.53
CA TRP A 255 -4.63 -12.49 -2.04
C TRP A 255 -3.70 -13.30 -1.11
N GLY A 256 -2.39 -13.24 -1.35
CA GLY A 256 -1.42 -14.17 -0.79
C GLY A 256 -0.91 -13.85 0.61
N ALA A 257 -1.33 -12.73 1.19
CA ALA A 257 -0.91 -12.27 2.51
C ALA A 257 -2.02 -11.48 3.20
N ASN A 258 -1.85 -11.12 4.48
CA ASN A 258 -2.74 -10.16 5.15
C ASN A 258 -2.46 -8.71 4.73
N HIS A 259 -1.27 -8.39 4.20
CA HIS A 259 -0.90 -7.03 3.79
C HIS A 259 -0.97 -6.82 2.27
N GLY A 260 -1.14 -5.56 1.87
CA GLY A 260 -0.93 -5.08 0.51
C GLY A 260 -0.26 -3.70 0.51
N ALA A 261 0.44 -3.38 -0.57
CA ALA A 261 0.96 -2.06 -0.86
C ALA A 261 0.08 -1.38 -1.92
N ILE A 262 -0.37 -0.16 -1.67
CA ILE A 262 -1.30 0.55 -2.55
C ILE A 262 -0.63 1.81 -3.08
N SER A 263 -0.59 1.91 -4.40
CA SER A 263 -0.12 3.08 -5.13
C SER A 263 -1.26 3.83 -5.79
N TYR A 264 -1.09 5.15 -5.92
CA TYR A 264 -1.94 5.96 -6.80
C TYR A 264 -1.68 5.61 -8.27
N GLY A 265 -2.75 5.58 -9.06
CA GLY A 265 -2.75 5.28 -10.49
C GLY A 265 -2.94 3.79 -10.81
N HIS A 266 -3.15 3.51 -12.09
CA HIS A 266 -3.20 2.16 -12.67
C HIS A 266 -1.83 1.84 -13.26
N ILE A 267 -0.93 1.35 -12.41
CA ILE A 267 0.49 1.10 -12.70
C ILE A 267 0.80 -0.38 -12.92
N GLY A 268 -0.23 -1.21 -13.16
CA GLY A 268 -0.06 -2.65 -13.23
C GLY A 268 0.83 -3.07 -14.41
N ALA A 269 0.76 -2.37 -15.54
CA ALA A 269 1.63 -2.63 -16.69
C ALA A 269 3.11 -2.33 -16.38
N ASP A 270 3.38 -1.27 -15.63
CA ASP A 270 4.74 -0.90 -15.22
C ASP A 270 5.32 -1.94 -14.25
N LEU A 271 4.51 -2.40 -13.30
CA LEU A 271 4.85 -3.50 -12.38
C LEU A 271 5.12 -4.82 -13.11
N ILE A 272 4.32 -5.18 -14.12
CA ILE A 272 4.55 -6.37 -14.96
C ILE A 272 5.88 -6.25 -15.71
N THR A 273 6.17 -5.07 -16.26
CA THR A 273 7.43 -4.80 -16.97
C THR A 273 8.61 -4.94 -16.01
N LEU A 274 8.56 -4.28 -14.85
CA LEU A 274 9.58 -4.37 -13.80
C LEU A 274 9.80 -5.82 -13.37
N ALA A 275 8.74 -6.55 -13.04
CA ALA A 275 8.81 -7.93 -12.57
C ALA A 275 9.49 -8.84 -13.61
N SER A 276 9.18 -8.67 -14.89
CA SER A 276 9.84 -9.42 -15.97
C SER A 276 11.34 -9.12 -16.09
N ALA A 277 11.76 -7.88 -15.86
CA ALA A 277 13.17 -7.47 -15.93
C ALA A 277 14.04 -8.11 -14.83
N ILE A 278 13.42 -8.54 -13.72
CA ILE A 278 14.09 -9.19 -12.58
C ILE A 278 13.63 -10.63 -12.35
N SER A 279 12.99 -11.23 -13.36
CA SER A 279 12.54 -12.63 -13.36
C SER A 279 11.61 -13.00 -12.20
N ILE A 280 10.69 -12.10 -11.82
CA ILE A 280 9.62 -12.39 -10.86
C ILE A 280 8.34 -12.69 -11.65
N PRO A 281 7.78 -13.91 -11.57
CA PRO A 281 6.52 -14.21 -12.23
C PRO A 281 5.35 -13.48 -11.56
N VAL A 282 4.39 -13.03 -12.38
CA VAL A 282 3.16 -12.38 -11.94
C VAL A 282 2.05 -13.43 -11.87
N ASN A 283 1.65 -13.82 -10.66
CA ASN A 283 0.70 -14.93 -10.46
C ASN A 283 -0.77 -14.48 -10.39
N MET A 284 -1.04 -13.17 -10.40
CA MET A 284 -2.38 -12.59 -10.37
C MET A 284 -2.33 -11.15 -10.87
N HIS A 285 -3.03 -10.83 -11.96
CA HIS A 285 -3.25 -9.45 -12.40
C HIS A 285 -4.60 -9.29 -13.14
N ASN A 286 -5.12 -8.06 -13.16
CA ASN A 286 -6.28 -7.64 -13.96
C ASN A 286 -5.93 -6.57 -15.00
N VAL A 287 -4.64 -6.44 -15.31
CA VAL A 287 -4.13 -5.60 -16.41
C VAL A 287 -4.57 -6.21 -17.75
N ASP A 288 -4.98 -5.34 -18.68
CA ASP A 288 -5.37 -5.75 -20.04
C ASP A 288 -4.18 -6.38 -20.78
N ASP A 289 -4.41 -7.50 -21.48
CA ASP A 289 -3.35 -8.25 -22.18
C ASP A 289 -2.55 -7.39 -23.16
N GLU A 290 -3.20 -6.41 -23.81
CA GLU A 290 -2.56 -5.50 -24.76
C GLU A 290 -1.52 -4.56 -24.13
N LYS A 291 -1.55 -4.38 -22.80
CA LYS A 291 -0.61 -3.54 -22.06
C LYS A 291 0.56 -4.34 -21.48
N ILE A 292 0.54 -5.67 -21.59
CA ILE A 292 1.62 -6.51 -21.09
C ILE A 292 2.86 -6.26 -21.94
N PHE A 293 3.88 -5.68 -21.31
CA PHE A 293 5.17 -5.42 -21.94
C PHE A 293 6.27 -6.14 -21.17
N ARG A 294 7.00 -7.01 -21.88
CA ARG A 294 8.07 -7.87 -21.34
C ARG A 294 9.18 -7.97 -22.40
N PRO A 295 10.39 -8.44 -22.04
CA PRO A 295 11.43 -8.72 -23.04
C PRO A 295 10.91 -9.65 -24.13
N ASP A 296 11.26 -9.37 -25.39
CA ASP A 296 10.76 -10.10 -26.58
C ASP A 296 10.91 -11.63 -26.45
N ALA A 297 11.96 -12.08 -25.77
CA ALA A 297 12.22 -13.49 -25.52
C ALA A 297 11.10 -14.23 -24.77
N TRP A 298 10.22 -13.55 -24.01
CA TRP A 298 9.04 -14.17 -23.37
C TRP A 298 8.11 -14.81 -24.40
N SER A 299 7.98 -14.22 -25.59
CA SER A 299 7.12 -14.73 -26.67
C SER A 299 7.52 -16.14 -27.14
N ALA A 300 8.82 -16.46 -27.07
CA ALA A 300 9.35 -17.78 -27.41
C ALA A 300 8.98 -18.87 -26.38
N PHE A 301 8.57 -18.49 -25.17
CA PHE A 301 8.11 -19.42 -24.14
C PHE A 301 6.62 -19.77 -24.28
N GLY A 302 5.88 -19.18 -25.24
CA GLY A 302 4.51 -19.56 -25.58
C GLY A 302 3.56 -18.36 -25.67
N SER A 303 2.39 -18.59 -26.27
CA SER A 303 1.37 -17.56 -26.49
C SER A 303 0.45 -17.30 -25.29
N ASP A 304 0.45 -18.19 -24.31
CA ASP A 304 -0.27 -18.00 -23.04
C ASP A 304 0.59 -17.15 -22.09
N ASN A 305 0.11 -15.94 -21.78
CA ASN A 305 0.89 -14.91 -21.07
C ASN A 305 1.36 -15.36 -19.68
N GLU A 306 0.50 -16.07 -18.93
CA GLU A 306 0.85 -16.57 -17.58
C GLU A 306 1.88 -17.69 -17.70
N GLY A 307 1.60 -18.73 -18.49
CA GLY A 307 2.52 -19.86 -18.64
C GLY A 307 3.88 -19.47 -19.22
N ALA A 308 3.91 -18.53 -20.18
CA ALA A 308 5.16 -18.03 -20.74
C ALA A 308 6.01 -17.31 -19.68
N ASP A 309 5.36 -16.55 -18.79
CA ASP A 309 6.03 -15.84 -17.69
C ASP A 309 6.76 -16.79 -16.75
N TYR A 310 6.04 -17.80 -16.24
CA TYR A 310 6.63 -18.80 -15.35
C TYR A 310 7.80 -19.54 -15.99
N ARG A 311 7.68 -19.92 -17.27
CA ARG A 311 8.76 -20.62 -17.99
C ARG A 311 9.97 -19.72 -18.20
N ALA A 312 9.77 -18.47 -18.61
CA ALA A 312 10.85 -17.51 -18.81
C ALA A 312 11.56 -17.19 -17.49
N CYS A 313 10.82 -16.84 -16.44
CA CYS A 313 11.39 -16.55 -15.12
C CYS A 313 12.16 -17.75 -14.54
N ALA A 314 11.66 -18.98 -14.72
CA ALA A 314 12.36 -20.19 -14.28
C ALA A 314 13.67 -20.43 -15.05
N VAL A 315 13.70 -20.13 -16.35
CA VAL A 315 14.89 -20.32 -17.20
C VAL A 315 15.95 -19.26 -16.95
N TYR A 316 15.57 -17.98 -16.88
CA TYR A 316 16.53 -16.90 -16.65
C TYR A 316 16.96 -16.82 -15.17
N GLY A 317 16.03 -17.07 -14.25
CA GLY A 317 16.27 -16.99 -12.82
C GLY A 317 16.63 -15.58 -12.34
N PRO A 318 17.05 -15.43 -11.07
CA PRO A 318 17.36 -14.12 -10.51
C PRO A 318 18.55 -13.46 -11.22
N LEU A 319 18.46 -12.14 -11.38
CA LEU A 319 19.45 -11.32 -12.10
C LEU A 319 20.85 -11.35 -11.46
N TYR A 320 20.92 -11.43 -10.13
CA TYR A 320 22.16 -11.50 -9.36
C TYR A 320 22.19 -12.80 -8.53
N ARG A 321 23.38 -13.39 -8.35
CA ARG A 321 23.61 -14.62 -7.57
C ARG A 321 24.93 -14.56 -6.82
#